data_AF-A0A957BUD9-F1
#
_entry.id   AF-A0A957BUD9-F1
#
_cell.length_a   1.000
_cell.length_b   1.000
_cell.length_c   1.000
_cell.angle_alpha   90.00
_cell.angle_beta   90.00
_cell.angle_gamma   90.00
#
_symmetry.space_group_name_H-M   'P 1'
#
loop_
_entity.id
_entity.type
_entity.pdbx_description
1 polymer ?
#
loop_
_entity_poly.entity_id
_entity_poly.type
_entity_poly.pdbx_seq_one_letter_code
_entity_poly.pdbx_strand_id
1 'polypeptide(L)'
;MPAITVEKRDHLGKTLIRYQGEVIERSAHHVCLVAHFVLNDIDAGYVVFRKGDTMTEWFFSNRWYNIFKLQDVDDGHLKGWYCNVTRPAVISEDLIHADDLALDVFVSPQGAVSVLDEDEFADLVLDDEERGAASNAVEALREAVRSRTGTFAEIQD
;
A
#
# COMPACT_ATOMS: atom_id res chain seq x y z
N MET A 1 -5.85 17.07 -11.95
CA MET A 1 -4.93 17.07 -10.80
C MET A 1 -3.51 16.85 -11.34
N PRO A 2 -2.42 17.27 -10.66
CA PRO A 2 -1.09 17.06 -11.22
C PRO A 2 -0.77 15.56 -11.23
N ALA A 3 -0.27 15.09 -12.38
CA ALA A 3 0.24 13.73 -12.51
C ALA A 3 1.54 13.60 -11.70
N ILE A 4 1.76 12.43 -11.12
CA ILE A 4 2.98 12.06 -10.40
C ILE A 4 3.42 10.67 -10.82
N THR A 5 4.72 10.46 -10.88
CA THR A 5 5.28 9.13 -11.13
C THR A 5 5.44 8.38 -9.82
N VAL A 6 5.05 7.11 -9.81
CA VAL A 6 5.34 6.18 -8.72
C VAL A 6 6.29 5.09 -9.21
N GLU A 7 7.32 4.81 -8.41
CA GLU A 7 8.21 3.66 -8.59
C GLU A 7 8.07 2.71 -7.39
N LYS A 8 7.49 1.53 -7.64
CA LYS A 8 7.62 0.39 -6.70
C LYS A 8 9.00 -0.21 -6.90
N ARG A 9 9.78 -0.28 -5.83
CA ARG A 9 11.14 -0.86 -5.83
C ARG A 9 11.17 -2.11 -4.97
N ASP A 10 12.08 -3.03 -5.26
CA ASP A 10 12.38 -4.13 -4.35
C ASP A 10 13.18 -3.63 -3.12
N HIS A 11 13.45 -4.53 -2.18
CA HIS A 11 14.22 -4.24 -0.97
C HIS A 11 15.67 -3.77 -1.22
N LEU A 12 16.18 -3.92 -2.45
CA LEU A 12 17.52 -3.45 -2.87
C LEU A 12 17.46 -2.09 -3.59
N GLY A 13 16.28 -1.48 -3.67
CA GLY A 13 16.06 -0.18 -4.32
C GLY A 13 15.97 -0.24 -5.84
N LYS A 14 15.84 -1.44 -6.43
CA LYS A 14 15.68 -1.59 -7.88
C LYS A 14 14.21 -1.45 -8.25
N THR A 15 13.92 -0.58 -9.23
CA THR A 15 12.57 -0.37 -9.75
C THR A 15 12.02 -1.66 -10.37
N LEU A 16 10.87 -2.11 -9.85
CA LEU A 16 10.09 -3.24 -10.36
C LEU A 16 8.97 -2.76 -11.28
N ILE A 17 8.22 -1.75 -10.83
CA ILE A 17 7.05 -1.21 -11.54
C ILE A 17 7.14 0.31 -11.50
N ARG A 18 6.78 0.94 -12.63
CA ARG A 18 6.65 2.38 -12.77
C ARG A 18 5.29 2.72 -13.37
N TYR A 19 4.55 3.62 -12.73
CA TYR A 19 3.22 4.04 -13.18
C TYR A 19 2.94 5.51 -12.87
N GLN A 20 1.83 6.01 -13.40
CA GLN A 20 1.35 7.38 -13.16
C GLN A 20 0.14 7.35 -12.22
N GLY A 21 0.10 8.30 -11.30
CA GLY A 21 -1.05 8.59 -10.44
C GLY A 21 -1.44 10.06 -10.52
N GLU A 22 -2.66 10.37 -10.08
CA GLU A 22 -3.15 11.74 -9.95
C GLU A 22 -3.17 12.14 -8.48
N VAL A 23 -2.39 13.15 -8.09
CA VAL A 23 -2.31 13.59 -6.69
C VAL A 23 -3.60 14.26 -6.26
N ILE A 24 -4.23 13.73 -5.21
CA ILE A 24 -5.44 14.31 -4.59
C ILE A 24 -5.12 15.05 -3.28
N GLU A 25 -4.02 14.71 -2.60
CA GLU A 25 -3.62 15.35 -1.35
C GLU A 25 -2.10 15.33 -1.18
N ARG A 26 -1.55 16.41 -0.60
CA ARG A 26 -0.16 16.45 -0.11
C ARG A 26 -0.12 17.06 1.29
N SER A 27 0.71 16.49 2.15
CA SER A 27 1.04 17.04 3.47
C SER A 27 2.55 17.11 3.66
N ALA A 28 2.98 17.49 4.87
CA ALA A 28 4.40 17.46 5.24
C ALA A 28 4.99 16.03 5.26
N HIS A 29 4.16 15.00 5.41
CA HIS A 29 4.61 13.62 5.63
C HIS A 29 3.93 12.57 4.76
N HIS A 30 2.98 12.96 3.90
CA HIS A 30 2.34 12.01 3.00
C HIS A 30 1.88 12.64 1.68
N VAL A 31 1.68 11.79 0.68
CA VAL A 31 0.96 12.09 -0.54
C VAL A 31 -0.14 11.05 -0.72
N CYS A 32 -1.34 11.52 -1.02
CA CYS A 32 -2.43 10.68 -1.47
C CYS A 32 -2.67 10.90 -2.96
N LEU A 33 -2.80 9.81 -3.71
CA LEU A 33 -3.07 9.85 -5.14
C LEU A 33 -4.12 8.82 -5.54
N VAL A 34 -4.64 8.95 -6.75
CA VAL A 34 -5.47 7.94 -7.40
C VAL A 34 -4.71 7.36 -8.59
N ALA A 35 -4.66 6.04 -8.68
CA ALA A 35 -4.16 5.30 -9.83
C ALA A 35 -5.16 4.20 -10.21
N HIS A 36 -4.96 3.58 -11.38
CA HIS A 36 -5.80 2.49 -11.86
C HIS A 36 -4.95 1.24 -12.09
N PHE A 37 -5.48 0.08 -11.72
CA PHE A 37 -4.79 -1.18 -11.96
C PHE A 37 -4.73 -1.48 -13.46
N VAL A 38 -3.52 -1.58 -14.03
CA VAL A 38 -3.34 -1.71 -15.50
C VAL A 38 -3.08 -3.12 -15.99
N LEU A 39 -2.72 -4.04 -15.09
CA LEU A 39 -2.47 -5.43 -15.43
C LEU A 39 -3.78 -6.17 -15.75
N ASN A 40 -3.68 -7.37 -16.30
CA ASN A 40 -4.83 -8.27 -16.41
C ASN A 40 -5.32 -8.67 -15.02
N ASP A 41 -6.56 -9.12 -14.93
CA ASP A 41 -7.17 -9.56 -13.68
C ASP A 41 -6.30 -10.61 -12.97
N ILE A 42 -6.10 -10.41 -11.67
CA ILE A 42 -5.33 -11.30 -10.78
C ILE A 42 -6.25 -11.72 -9.63
N ASP A 43 -6.51 -13.01 -9.52
CA ASP A 43 -7.12 -13.61 -8.34
C ASP A 43 -6.02 -13.99 -7.35
N ALA A 44 -5.91 -13.22 -6.26
CA ALA A 44 -4.93 -13.42 -5.20
C ALA A 44 -5.45 -14.33 -4.07
N GLY A 45 -6.66 -14.88 -4.19
CA GLY A 45 -7.30 -15.72 -3.18
C GLY A 45 -7.95 -14.96 -2.01
N TYR A 46 -7.47 -13.76 -1.68
CA TYR A 46 -8.09 -12.85 -0.70
C TYR A 46 -8.84 -11.68 -1.34
N VAL A 47 -8.48 -11.32 -2.57
CA VAL A 47 -9.15 -10.30 -3.39
C VAL A 47 -8.88 -10.57 -4.87
N VAL A 48 -9.80 -10.13 -5.73
CA VAL A 48 -9.59 -10.11 -7.18
C VAL A 48 -9.26 -8.68 -7.62
N PHE A 49 -8.01 -8.45 -7.99
CA PHE A 49 -7.59 -7.22 -8.66
C PHE A 49 -8.06 -7.28 -10.09
N ARG A 50 -8.92 -6.36 -10.50
CA ARG A 50 -9.43 -6.28 -11.87
C ARG A 50 -8.77 -5.15 -12.60
N LYS A 51 -8.53 -5.33 -13.88
CA LYS A 51 -8.03 -4.26 -14.74
C LYS A 51 -9.00 -3.08 -14.69
N GLY A 52 -8.48 -1.92 -14.31
CA GLY A 52 -9.23 -0.68 -14.14
C GLY A 52 -9.72 -0.41 -12.73
N ASP A 53 -9.47 -1.32 -11.76
CA ASP A 53 -9.76 -1.04 -10.35
C ASP A 53 -9.10 0.27 -9.94
N THR A 54 -9.86 1.09 -9.21
CA THR A 54 -9.37 2.36 -8.70
C THR A 54 -8.63 2.11 -7.40
N MET A 55 -7.39 2.57 -7.34
CA MET A 55 -6.56 2.53 -6.15
C MET A 55 -6.38 3.96 -5.63
N THR A 56 -6.91 4.24 -4.45
CA THR A 56 -6.52 5.44 -3.70
C THR A 56 -5.33 5.06 -2.83
N GLU A 57 -4.19 5.70 -3.07
CA GLU A 57 -2.89 5.27 -2.55
C GLU A 57 -2.31 6.35 -1.64
N TRP A 58 -1.99 5.98 -0.39
CA TRP A 58 -1.33 6.84 0.58
C TRP A 58 0.12 6.40 0.76
N PHE A 59 1.05 7.27 0.38
CA PHE A 59 2.48 7.10 0.60
C PHE A 59 2.96 8.00 1.73
N PHE A 60 3.72 7.45 2.67
CA PHE A 60 4.15 8.15 3.87
C PHE A 60 5.68 8.26 3.93
N SER A 61 6.21 9.45 4.18
CA SER A 61 7.66 9.66 4.35
C SER A 61 8.15 9.41 5.78
N ASN A 62 7.23 9.08 6.70
CA ASN A 62 7.52 8.85 8.11
C ASN A 62 6.88 7.56 8.67
N ARG A 63 6.42 6.66 7.79
CA ARG A 63 5.85 5.37 8.17
C ARG A 63 6.46 4.29 7.29
N TRP A 64 6.55 3.08 7.83
CA TRP A 64 7.12 1.92 7.15
C TRP A 64 6.05 1.12 6.38
N TYR A 65 5.08 1.82 5.81
CA TYR A 65 4.06 1.24 4.96
C TYR A 65 3.45 2.28 4.05
N ASN A 66 2.81 1.82 2.98
CA ASN A 66 1.80 2.57 2.23
C ASN A 66 0.45 1.84 2.34
N ILE A 67 -0.65 2.52 1.98
CA ILE A 67 -1.99 1.92 2.01
C ILE A 67 -2.66 2.17 0.68
N PHE A 68 -3.18 1.14 0.03
CA PHE A 68 -3.97 1.23 -1.19
C PHE A 68 -5.41 0.79 -0.89
N LYS A 69 -6.35 1.73 -0.90
CA LYS A 69 -7.78 1.42 -0.85
C LYS A 69 -8.22 1.00 -2.25
N LEU A 70 -8.83 -0.19 -2.33
CA LEU A 70 -9.20 -0.83 -3.58
C LEU A 70 -10.70 -0.68 -3.83
N GLN A 71 -11.07 -0.18 -5.01
CA GLN A 71 -12.47 -0.06 -5.43
C GLN A 71 -12.66 -0.71 -6.81
N ASP A 72 -13.75 -1.47 -6.95
CA ASP A 72 -14.06 -2.17 -8.21
C ASP A 72 -14.28 -1.22 -9.37
N VAL A 73 -13.77 -1.60 -10.54
CA VAL A 73 -13.90 -0.84 -11.78
C VAL A 73 -15.34 -0.61 -12.26
N ASP A 74 -16.28 -1.53 -11.99
CA ASP A 74 -17.62 -1.47 -12.58
C ASP A 74 -18.60 -0.63 -11.75
N ASP A 75 -18.57 -0.78 -10.43
CA ASP A 75 -19.55 -0.17 -9.51
C ASP A 75 -18.92 0.63 -8.36
N GLY A 76 -17.59 0.65 -8.26
CA GLY A 76 -16.85 1.39 -7.24
C GLY A 76 -16.95 0.79 -5.83
N HIS A 77 -17.49 -0.43 -5.67
CA HIS A 77 -17.59 -1.04 -4.34
C HIS A 77 -16.21 -1.26 -3.73
N LEU A 78 -16.13 -1.09 -2.42
CA LEU A 78 -14.90 -1.31 -1.66
C LEU A 78 -14.53 -2.80 -1.68
N LYS A 79 -13.35 -3.11 -2.19
CA LYS A 79 -12.77 -4.47 -2.15
C LYS A 79 -11.91 -4.72 -0.91
N GLY A 80 -11.42 -3.65 -0.29
CA GLY A 80 -10.59 -3.69 0.91
C GLY A 80 -9.41 -2.72 0.81
N TRP A 81 -8.40 -2.96 1.64
CA TRP A 81 -7.14 -2.22 1.64
C TRP A 81 -5.97 -3.18 1.53
N TYR A 82 -5.07 -2.87 0.62
CA TYR A 82 -3.78 -3.54 0.48
C TYR A 82 -2.68 -2.62 1.00
N CYS A 83 -1.95 -3.05 2.01
CA CYS A 83 -0.92 -2.24 2.66
C CYS A 83 0.44 -2.90 2.45
N ASN A 84 1.31 -2.26 1.67
CA ASN A 84 2.69 -2.74 1.52
C ASN A 84 3.51 -2.26 2.71
N VAL A 85 4.25 -3.17 3.34
CA VAL A 85 5.30 -2.80 4.30
C VAL A 85 6.54 -2.41 3.50
N THR A 86 6.96 -1.16 3.68
CA THR A 86 8.03 -0.55 2.88
C THR A 86 8.96 0.25 3.78
N ARG A 87 10.13 0.61 3.28
CA ARG A 87 10.85 1.77 3.85
C ARG A 87 10.01 3.04 3.68
N PRO A 88 10.22 4.08 4.51
CA PRO A 88 9.53 5.36 4.33
C PRO A 88 9.71 5.90 2.92
N ALA A 89 8.62 6.31 2.29
CA ALA A 89 8.63 6.75 0.92
C ALA A 89 9.47 8.02 0.77
N VAL A 90 10.28 8.07 -0.28
CA VAL A 90 10.94 9.31 -0.70
C VAL A 90 10.00 10.01 -1.67
N ILE A 91 9.58 11.21 -1.27
CA ILE A 91 8.53 11.96 -1.93
C ILE A 91 9.12 13.28 -2.44
N SER A 92 8.98 13.52 -3.73
CA SER A 92 9.35 14.78 -4.40
C SER A 92 8.12 15.41 -5.08
N GLU A 93 8.37 16.44 -5.89
CA GLU A 93 7.31 17.14 -6.63
C GLU A 93 6.65 16.24 -7.69
N ASP A 94 7.43 15.41 -8.39
CA ASP A 94 6.99 14.64 -9.55
C ASP A 94 7.26 13.12 -9.43
N LEU A 95 7.94 12.67 -8.38
CA LEU A 95 8.27 11.27 -8.14
C LEU A 95 8.03 10.85 -6.68
N ILE A 96 7.40 9.69 -6.51
CA ILE A 96 7.40 8.90 -5.28
C ILE A 96 8.13 7.59 -5.55
N HIS A 97 8.97 7.16 -4.61
CA HIS A 97 9.40 5.78 -4.56
C HIS A 97 9.39 5.23 -3.13
N ALA A 98 9.12 3.94 -3.03
CA ALA A 98 9.18 3.19 -1.78
C ALA A 98 9.84 1.84 -2.07
N ASP A 99 10.76 1.44 -1.20
CA ASP A 99 11.43 0.15 -1.27
C ASP A 99 10.59 -0.87 -0.49
N ASP A 100 10.07 -1.84 -1.21
CA ASP A 100 9.17 -2.88 -0.73
C ASP A 100 9.94 -3.96 0.05
N LEU A 101 9.41 -4.35 1.20
CA LEU A 101 10.02 -5.35 2.09
C LEU A 101 9.34 -6.72 1.97
N ALA A 102 8.60 -6.99 0.90
CA ALA A 102 7.93 -8.26 0.62
C ALA A 102 6.97 -8.74 1.72
N LEU A 103 6.56 -7.84 2.62
CA LEU A 103 5.59 -8.14 3.68
C LEU A 103 4.37 -7.26 3.43
N ASP A 104 3.19 -7.86 3.41
CA ASP A 104 1.97 -7.17 3.05
C ASP A 104 0.88 -7.42 4.09
N VAL A 105 -0.06 -6.47 4.19
CA VAL A 105 -1.26 -6.62 5.00
C VAL A 105 -2.48 -6.33 4.15
N PHE A 106 -3.37 -7.32 4.04
CA PHE A 106 -4.69 -7.11 3.48
C PHE A 106 -5.73 -6.93 4.58
N VAL A 107 -6.58 -5.91 4.40
CA VAL A 107 -7.74 -5.64 5.26
C VAL A 107 -8.99 -5.77 4.41
N SER A 108 -9.84 -6.73 4.73
CA SER A 108 -11.14 -6.89 4.07
C SER A 108 -12.07 -5.70 4.34
N PRO A 109 -13.15 -5.51 3.56
CA PRO A 109 -14.13 -4.45 3.82
C PRO A 109 -14.75 -4.54 5.23
N GLN A 110 -14.81 -5.74 5.83
CA GLN A 110 -15.32 -5.99 7.19
C GLN A 110 -14.24 -5.86 8.28
N GLY A 111 -13.01 -5.46 7.92
CA GLY A 111 -11.92 -5.23 8.88
C GLY A 111 -11.16 -6.48 9.32
N ALA A 112 -11.41 -7.65 8.72
CA ALA A 112 -10.55 -8.81 8.92
C ALA A 112 -9.15 -8.54 8.33
N VAL A 113 -8.11 -8.78 9.13
CA VAL A 113 -6.70 -8.51 8.79
C VAL A 113 -5.97 -9.81 8.48
N SER A 114 -5.31 -9.86 7.33
CA SER A 114 -4.42 -10.95 6.92
C SER A 114 -3.03 -10.41 6.66
N VAL A 115 -2.00 -11.03 7.24
CA VAL A 115 -0.60 -10.78 6.88
C VAL A 115 -0.26 -11.74 5.75
N LEU A 116 0.40 -11.23 4.72
CA LEU A 116 0.72 -11.93 3.49
C LEU A 116 2.24 -11.97 3.29
N ASP A 117 2.70 -12.97 2.55
CA ASP A 117 4.09 -13.10 2.07
C ASP A 117 5.15 -13.11 3.19
N GLU A 118 4.78 -13.66 4.37
CA GLU A 118 5.69 -13.79 5.52
C GLU A 118 6.95 -14.62 5.21
N ASP A 119 6.84 -15.59 4.30
CA ASP A 119 7.95 -16.40 3.81
C ASP A 119 8.89 -15.61 2.89
N GLU A 120 8.35 -14.81 1.97
CA GLU A 120 9.15 -13.92 1.13
C GLU A 120 9.93 -12.88 1.97
N PHE A 121 9.28 -12.28 2.98
CA PHE A 121 9.93 -11.39 3.94
C PHE A 121 11.01 -12.09 4.78
N ALA A 122 10.80 -13.35 5.17
CA ALA A 122 11.78 -14.11 5.93
C ALA A 122 13.06 -14.35 5.13
N ASP A 123 12.91 -14.58 3.82
CA ASP A 123 14.02 -14.82 2.88
C ASP A 123 14.85 -13.58 2.54
N LEU A 124 14.35 -12.36 2.84
CA LEU A 124 15.10 -11.13 2.61
C LEU A 124 16.32 -11.02 3.52
N VAL A 125 17.42 -10.46 2.99
CA VAL A 125 18.61 -10.12 3.79
C VAL A 125 18.44 -8.70 4.33
N LEU A 126 17.82 -8.58 5.50
CA LEU A 126 17.58 -7.34 6.23
C LEU A 126 18.28 -7.36 7.58
N ASP A 127 18.67 -6.20 8.10
CA ASP A 127 19.18 -6.09 9.47
C ASP A 127 18.05 -6.12 10.52
N ASP A 128 18.45 -6.21 11.80
CA ASP A 128 17.49 -6.31 12.91
C ASP A 128 16.63 -5.04 13.07
N GLU A 129 17.14 -3.87 12.68
CA GLU A 129 16.40 -2.61 12.75
C GLU A 129 15.28 -2.60 11.72
N GLU A 130 15.57 -2.99 10.47
CA GLU A 130 14.59 -3.08 9.39
C GLU A 130 13.52 -4.14 9.69
N ARG A 131 13.92 -5.30 10.23
CA ARG A 131 12.95 -6.34 10.64
C ARG A 131 12.06 -5.87 11.79
N GLY A 132 12.62 -5.15 12.75
CA GLY A 132 11.87 -4.53 13.84
C GLY A 132 10.89 -3.48 13.33
N ALA A 133 11.32 -2.63 12.39
CA ALA A 133 10.49 -1.60 11.79
C ALA A 133 9.32 -2.17 10.97
N ALA A 134 9.57 -3.22 10.18
CA ALA A 134 8.54 -3.95 9.45
C ALA A 134 7.50 -4.59 10.40
N SER A 135 7.96 -5.22 11.48
CA SER A 135 7.07 -5.81 12.50
C SER A 135 6.21 -4.73 13.17
N ASN A 136 6.80 -3.59 13.52
CA ASN A 136 6.08 -2.45 14.10
C ASN A 136 5.09 -1.82 13.11
N ALA A 137 5.40 -1.83 11.81
CA ALA A 137 4.48 -1.38 10.76
C ALA A 137 3.20 -2.23 10.71
N VAL A 138 3.34 -3.55 10.76
CA VAL A 138 2.19 -4.47 10.82
C VAL A 138 1.34 -4.22 12.07
N GLU A 139 1.96 -4.05 13.24
CA GLU A 139 1.22 -3.74 14.47
C GLU A 139 0.53 -2.37 14.42
N ALA A 140 1.17 -1.37 13.83
CA ALA A 140 0.56 -0.06 13.62
C ALA A 140 -0.66 -0.13 12.68
N LEU A 141 -0.60 -0.95 11.62
CA LEU A 141 -1.75 -1.21 10.74
C LEU A 141 -2.87 -1.94 11.48
N ARG A 142 -2.56 -2.97 12.25
CA ARG A 142 -3.54 -3.69 13.10
C ARG A 142 -4.22 -2.74 14.09
N GLU A 143 -3.47 -1.85 14.73
CA GLU A 143 -4.02 -0.85 15.63
C GLU A 143 -4.89 0.17 14.91
N ALA A 144 -4.47 0.64 13.73
CA ALA A 144 -5.25 1.56 12.91
C ALA A 144 -6.61 0.95 12.49
N VAL A 145 -6.63 -0.36 12.17
CA VAL A 145 -7.85 -1.12 11.89
C VAL A 145 -8.73 -1.25 13.14
N ARG A 146 -8.17 -1.67 14.29
CA ARG A 146 -8.91 -1.78 15.56
C ARG A 146 -9.55 -0.46 16.00
N SER A 147 -8.81 0.63 15.84
CA SER A 147 -9.23 1.98 16.20
C SER A 147 -10.07 2.68 15.11
N ARG A 148 -10.21 2.06 13.93
CA ARG A 148 -10.89 2.61 12.75
C ARG A 148 -10.42 4.04 12.42
N THR A 149 -9.10 4.22 12.38
CA THR A 149 -8.48 5.52 12.11
C THR A 149 -8.02 5.65 10.65
N GLY A 150 -7.94 6.89 10.15
CA GLY A 150 -7.55 7.16 8.76
C GLY A 150 -8.55 6.55 7.77
N THR A 151 -8.05 5.90 6.71
CA THR A 151 -8.92 5.26 5.71
C THR A 151 -9.72 4.07 6.25
N PHE A 152 -9.27 3.44 7.35
CA PHE A 152 -9.97 2.34 8.00
C PHE A 152 -11.24 2.78 8.74
N ALA A 153 -11.53 4.08 8.82
CA ALA A 153 -12.82 4.59 9.28
C ALA A 153 -13.99 4.13 8.39
N GLU A 154 -13.71 3.70 7.16
CA GLU A 154 -14.70 3.23 6.19
C GLU A 154 -14.93 1.70 6.23
N ILE A 155 -14.35 1.00 7.23
CA ILE A 155 -14.65 -0.43 7.46
C ILE A 155 -16.16 -0.60 7.68
N GLN A 156 -16.73 -1.55 6.96
CA GLN A 156 -18.14 -1.89 6.99
C GLN A 156 -18.43 -2.79 8.19
N ASP A 157 -19.60 -2.61 8.80
CA ASP A 157 -20.12 -3.48 9.87
C ASP A 157 -20.76 -4.75 9.30
#